data_AF-A0A2N0M296-F1
#
_entry.id   AF-A0A2N0M296-F1
#
_cell.length_a   1.000
_cell.length_b   1.000
_cell.length_c   1.000
_cell.angle_alpha   90.00
_cell.angle_beta   90.00
_cell.angle_gamma   90.00
#
_symmetry.space_group_name_H-M   'P 1'
#
loop_
_entity.id
_entity.type
_entity.pdbx_description
1 polymer ?
#
loop_
_entity_poly.entity_id
_entity_poly.type
_entity_poly.pdbx_seq_one_letter_code
_entity_poly.pdbx_strand_id
1 'polypeptide(L)'
;MPDAIKLDPKKTALIIIDMVNAIAKGGPGPDYTLPDNRKDIVASFQKMIAHCRKVGTPLIYITTHRRADNADAPKTISDIGGGGGNPMLPGTPAVEVIDELAMQPEDFLLVKPRFSAYYGTNLDQILRHLGTETILVGGISTQRSVEGTARDAKNRDTQCVVVSDCCTAGEVGVHEMTVNHVLPLLVRVRNTDETISALS
;
A
#
# COMPACT_ATOMS: atom_id res chain seq x y z
N MET A 1 -27.00 -1.18 -5.85
CA MET A 1 -25.86 -0.59 -5.11
C MET A 1 -24.91 -1.74 -4.82
N PRO A 2 -23.59 -1.59 -4.98
CA PRO A 2 -22.67 -2.63 -4.52
C PRO A 2 -22.97 -2.88 -3.03
N ASP A 3 -22.98 -4.15 -2.61
CA ASP A 3 -23.44 -4.54 -1.26
C ASP A 3 -22.82 -3.66 -0.18
N ALA A 4 -23.66 -3.18 0.75
CA ALA A 4 -23.19 -2.46 1.93
C ALA A 4 -22.31 -3.41 2.74
N ILE A 5 -21.04 -3.05 2.90
CA ILE A 5 -20.09 -3.77 3.75
C ILE A 5 -20.04 -3.08 5.11
N LYS A 6 -19.95 -3.86 6.17
CA LYS A 6 -19.70 -3.37 7.53
C LYS A 6 -18.36 -3.92 7.98
N LEU A 7 -17.47 -3.05 8.44
CA LEU A 7 -16.11 -3.37 8.84
C LEU A 7 -15.96 -3.07 10.34
N ASP A 8 -15.57 -4.07 11.12
CA ASP A 8 -15.24 -3.90 12.54
C ASP A 8 -13.83 -3.28 12.65
N PRO A 9 -13.69 -2.07 13.23
CA PRO A 9 -12.39 -1.42 13.41
C PRO A 9 -11.36 -2.30 14.12
N LYS A 10 -11.80 -3.12 15.10
CA LYS A 10 -10.91 -3.97 15.90
C LYS A 10 -10.40 -5.19 15.15
N LYS A 11 -11.04 -5.54 14.03
CA LYS A 11 -10.67 -6.64 13.15
C LYS A 11 -10.16 -6.16 11.80
N THR A 12 -9.86 -4.87 11.69
CA THR A 12 -9.40 -4.24 10.45
C THR A 12 -8.01 -3.64 10.65
N ALA A 13 -7.18 -3.61 9.62
CA ALA A 13 -5.92 -2.86 9.62
C ALA A 13 -5.78 -2.02 8.34
N LEU A 14 -5.20 -0.82 8.44
CA LEU A 14 -4.87 0.01 7.28
C LEU A 14 -3.42 -0.25 6.84
N ILE A 15 -3.25 -0.72 5.61
CA ILE A 15 -1.96 -0.99 4.97
C ILE A 15 -1.61 0.18 4.04
N ILE A 16 -0.53 0.89 4.35
CA ILE A 16 -0.06 2.09 3.64
C ILE A 16 1.22 1.74 2.88
N ILE A 17 1.11 1.57 1.56
CA ILE A 17 2.20 1.02 0.75
C ILE A 17 3.02 2.11 0.06
N ASP A 18 4.33 2.11 0.32
CA ASP A 18 5.36 2.85 -0.41
C ASP A 18 5.11 4.38 -0.44
N MET A 19 4.43 4.93 0.58
CA MET A 19 4.25 6.39 0.78
C MET A 19 5.50 7.02 1.41
N VAL A 20 6.65 6.78 0.76
CA VAL A 20 7.98 7.24 1.18
C VAL A 20 8.50 8.32 0.23
N ASN A 21 9.47 9.12 0.67
CA ASN A 21 9.95 10.29 -0.08
C ASN A 21 10.31 9.96 -1.55
N ALA A 22 11.09 8.90 -1.81
CA ALA A 22 11.51 8.56 -3.16
C ALA A 22 10.36 8.23 -4.12
N ILE A 23 9.24 7.74 -3.61
CA ILE A 23 8.09 7.30 -4.43
C ILE A 23 6.99 8.36 -4.46
N ALA A 24 6.68 9.00 -3.32
CA ALA A 24 5.60 9.97 -3.22
C ALA A 24 6.04 11.40 -3.62
N LYS A 25 7.31 11.76 -3.42
CA LYS A 25 7.85 13.09 -3.76
C LYS A 25 8.81 13.04 -4.96
N GLY A 26 9.36 11.86 -5.25
CA GLY A 26 10.45 11.69 -6.21
C GLY A 26 11.82 11.83 -5.54
N GLY A 27 12.88 11.49 -6.28
CA GLY A 27 14.25 11.57 -5.79
C GLY A 27 15.05 10.30 -6.04
N PRO A 28 16.19 10.11 -5.35
CA PRO A 28 17.02 8.91 -5.49
C PRO A 28 16.21 7.65 -5.19
N GLY A 29 16.07 6.78 -6.19
CA GLY A 29 15.22 5.60 -6.12
C GLY A 29 14.90 5.06 -7.52
N PRO A 30 14.04 4.04 -7.64
CA PRO A 30 13.69 3.47 -8.94
C PRO A 30 13.10 4.53 -9.88
N ASP A 31 13.45 4.45 -11.16
CA ASP A 31 12.79 5.27 -12.18
C ASP A 31 11.29 5.00 -12.17
N TYR A 32 10.54 6.03 -11.76
CA TYR A 32 9.11 5.96 -11.60
C TYR A 32 8.50 7.29 -12.06
N THR A 33 7.58 7.21 -13.00
CA THR A 33 6.78 8.36 -13.41
C THR A 33 5.88 8.75 -12.25
N LEU A 34 6.11 9.93 -11.70
CA LEU A 34 5.31 10.42 -10.58
C LEU A 34 3.99 10.99 -11.10
N PRO A 35 2.83 10.49 -10.66
CA PRO A 35 1.54 10.98 -11.16
C PRO A 35 1.15 12.33 -10.56
N ASP A 36 0.52 13.21 -11.33
CA ASP A 36 0.23 14.59 -10.90
C ASP A 36 -0.74 14.69 -9.71
N ASN A 37 -1.58 13.67 -9.50
CA ASN A 37 -2.60 13.62 -8.44
C ASN A 37 -2.07 13.20 -7.05
N ARG A 38 -0.74 13.20 -6.82
CA ARG A 38 -0.14 12.77 -5.54
C ARG A 38 -0.66 13.55 -4.33
N LYS A 39 -0.93 14.85 -4.48
CA LYS A 39 -1.48 15.67 -3.39
C LYS A 39 -2.87 15.20 -2.95
N ASP A 40 -3.69 14.78 -3.90
CA ASP A 40 -5.05 14.31 -3.62
C ASP A 40 -5.02 13.00 -2.81
N ILE A 41 -4.06 12.13 -3.12
CA ILE A 41 -3.86 10.85 -2.43
C ILE A 41 -3.35 11.05 -1.00
N VAL A 42 -2.42 11.99 -0.80
CA VAL A 42 -1.96 12.36 0.54
C VAL A 42 -3.14 12.87 1.36
N ALA A 43 -4.01 13.70 0.79
CA ALA A 43 -5.21 14.17 1.48
C ALA A 43 -6.19 13.03 1.82
N SER A 44 -6.40 12.08 0.89
CA SER A 44 -7.21 10.87 1.15
C SER A 44 -6.63 10.02 2.28
N PHE A 45 -5.31 9.78 2.27
CA PHE A 45 -4.65 9.06 3.36
C PHE A 45 -4.75 9.79 4.69
N GLN A 46 -4.61 11.11 4.73
CA GLN A 46 -4.78 11.88 5.97
C GLN A 46 -6.17 11.67 6.58
N LYS A 47 -7.23 11.66 5.75
CA LYS A 47 -8.59 11.33 6.21
C LYS A 47 -8.68 9.89 6.74
N MET A 48 -8.17 8.93 5.99
CA MET A 48 -8.18 7.51 6.38
C MET A 48 -7.41 7.25 7.69
N ILE A 49 -6.20 7.81 7.82
CA ILE A 49 -5.35 7.71 9.01
C ILE A 49 -6.05 8.35 10.21
N ALA A 50 -6.59 9.56 10.06
CA ALA A 50 -7.29 10.24 11.14
C ALA A 50 -8.50 9.43 11.62
N HIS A 51 -9.29 8.87 10.70
CA HIS A 51 -10.42 8.02 11.06
C HIS A 51 -9.98 6.71 11.71
N CYS A 52 -9.01 6.00 11.13
CA CYS A 52 -8.48 4.75 11.68
C CYS A 52 -7.98 4.94 13.12
N ARG A 53 -7.20 5.99 13.38
CA ARG A 53 -6.74 6.34 14.72
C ARG A 53 -7.91 6.63 15.66
N LYS A 54 -8.93 7.36 15.21
CA LYS A 54 -10.13 7.66 16.01
C LYS A 54 -10.90 6.40 16.42
N VAL A 55 -10.98 5.38 15.56
CA VAL A 55 -11.72 4.13 15.82
C VAL A 55 -10.85 2.98 16.32
N GLY A 56 -9.54 3.21 16.51
CA GLY A 56 -8.60 2.20 17.02
C GLY A 56 -8.17 1.15 16.01
N THR A 57 -8.32 1.41 14.72
CA THR A 57 -7.82 0.55 13.63
C THR A 57 -6.30 0.71 13.52
N PRO A 58 -5.49 -0.35 13.65
CA PRO A 58 -4.03 -0.29 13.51
C PRO A 58 -3.58 0.12 12.11
N LEU A 59 -2.45 0.84 12.04
CA LEU A 59 -1.79 1.26 10.81
C LEU A 59 -0.49 0.45 10.60
N ILE A 60 -0.30 -0.02 9.38
CA ILE A 60 0.87 -0.78 8.96
C ILE A 60 1.44 -0.14 7.70
N TYR A 61 2.58 0.53 7.86
CA TYR A 61 3.33 1.11 6.78
C TYR A 61 4.22 0.05 6.14
N ILE A 62 4.25 0.05 4.82
CA ILE A 62 5.07 -0.87 4.02
C ILE A 62 6.01 -0.02 3.17
N THR A 63 7.30 -0.34 3.21
CA THR A 63 8.33 0.28 2.36
C THR A 63 9.12 -0.81 1.63
N THR A 64 9.85 -0.42 0.59
CA THR A 64 10.82 -1.30 -0.08
C THR A 64 12.22 -0.79 0.21
N HIS A 65 13.15 -1.71 0.48
CA HIS A 65 14.57 -1.39 0.50
C HIS A 65 15.31 -2.29 -0.50
N ARG A 66 16.48 -1.85 -0.93
CA ARG A 66 17.46 -2.69 -1.63
C ARG A 66 18.86 -2.44 -1.08
N ARG A 67 19.70 -3.47 -1.14
CA ARG A 67 21.12 -3.31 -0.84
C ARG A 67 21.78 -2.37 -1.84
N ALA A 68 22.82 -1.67 -1.39
CA ALA A 68 23.60 -0.78 -2.25
C ALA A 68 24.26 -1.51 -3.44
N ASP A 69 24.60 -2.79 -3.26
CA ASP A 69 25.16 -3.65 -4.30
C ASP A 69 24.08 -4.31 -5.19
N ASN A 70 22.79 -4.02 -4.95
CA ASN A 70 21.64 -4.66 -5.61
C ASN A 70 21.66 -6.21 -5.55
N ALA A 71 22.41 -6.83 -4.62
CA ALA A 71 22.53 -8.28 -4.58
C ALA A 71 21.22 -9.01 -4.23
N ASP A 72 20.28 -8.30 -3.59
CA ASP A 72 18.93 -8.74 -3.22
C ASP A 72 17.85 -8.39 -4.27
N ALA A 73 18.25 -7.74 -5.36
CA ALA A 73 17.38 -7.47 -6.49
C ALA A 73 17.07 -8.75 -7.29
N PRO A 74 15.88 -8.87 -7.90
CA PRO A 74 15.60 -9.93 -8.87
C PRO A 74 16.66 -9.97 -9.99
N LYS A 75 17.12 -11.17 -10.34
CA LYS A 75 18.09 -11.41 -11.44
C LYS A 75 17.46 -12.20 -12.60
N THR A 76 16.13 -12.18 -12.67
CA THR A 76 15.37 -12.99 -13.62
C THR A 76 15.52 -12.44 -15.03
N ILE A 77 15.69 -13.33 -16.01
CA ILE A 77 15.77 -12.94 -17.44
C ILE A 77 14.41 -12.42 -17.93
N SER A 78 13.33 -12.80 -17.25
CA SER A 78 11.98 -12.30 -17.47
C SER A 78 11.76 -10.92 -16.83
N ASP A 79 12.52 -9.91 -17.23
CA ASP A 79 12.45 -8.56 -16.66
C ASP A 79 12.06 -7.53 -17.72
N ILE A 80 10.76 -7.45 -18.03
CA ILE A 80 10.14 -6.26 -18.63
C ILE A 80 9.81 -5.29 -17.49
N GLY A 81 10.83 -4.62 -16.95
CA GLY A 81 10.70 -3.52 -15.99
C GLY A 81 10.41 -3.91 -14.53
N GLY A 82 11.25 -3.41 -13.61
CA GLY A 82 11.03 -3.49 -12.15
C GLY A 82 12.09 -4.28 -11.36
N GLY A 83 13.03 -4.95 -12.04
CA GLY A 83 14.02 -5.82 -11.41
C GLY A 83 15.33 -5.17 -10.95
N GLY A 84 15.67 -3.94 -11.36
CA GLY A 84 17.02 -3.41 -11.09
C GLY A 84 17.27 -1.94 -11.41
N GLY A 85 16.39 -1.05 -10.94
CA GLY A 85 16.66 0.40 -10.93
C GLY A 85 17.52 0.83 -9.72
N ASN A 86 17.79 2.13 -9.59
CA ASN A 86 18.54 2.68 -8.45
C ASN A 86 17.93 2.21 -7.11
N PRO A 87 18.73 1.65 -6.19
CA PRO A 87 18.21 1.09 -4.94
C PRO A 87 17.62 2.17 -4.03
N MET A 88 16.54 1.84 -3.34
CA MET A 88 16.08 2.62 -2.19
C MET A 88 16.86 2.14 -0.97
N LEU A 89 17.86 2.94 -0.56
CA LEU A 89 18.85 2.53 0.43
C LEU A 89 18.29 2.65 1.86
N PRO A 90 18.40 1.61 2.70
CA PRO A 90 18.08 1.68 4.12
C PRO A 90 18.82 2.83 4.81
N GLY A 91 18.13 3.52 5.73
CA GLY A 91 18.73 4.59 6.54
C GLY A 91 18.96 5.90 5.80
N THR A 92 18.36 6.07 4.62
CA THR A 92 18.38 7.34 3.88
C THR A 92 17.01 8.01 3.89
N PRO A 93 16.93 9.34 3.75
CA PRO A 93 15.65 10.05 3.67
C PRO A 93 14.72 9.54 2.56
N ALA A 94 15.27 8.91 1.51
CA ALA A 94 14.53 8.33 0.40
C ALA A 94 13.50 7.27 0.85
N VAL A 95 13.80 6.50 1.89
CA VAL A 95 12.95 5.40 2.39
C VAL A 95 12.09 5.80 3.58
N GLU A 96 12.22 7.03 4.06
CA GLU A 96 11.39 7.56 5.14
C GLU A 96 9.97 7.84 4.64
N VAL A 97 8.99 7.51 5.48
CA VAL A 97 7.59 7.89 5.26
C VAL A 97 7.52 9.41 5.15
N ILE A 98 6.73 9.91 4.21
CA ILE A 98 6.57 11.36 4.03
C ILE A 98 6.02 12.02 5.29
N ASP A 99 6.53 13.21 5.63
CA ASP A 99 6.11 13.96 6.83
C ASP A 99 4.59 14.17 6.92
N GLU A 100 3.94 14.33 5.77
CA GLU A 100 2.49 14.53 5.65
C GLU A 100 1.67 13.34 6.18
N LEU A 101 2.27 12.14 6.24
CA LEU A 101 1.70 10.88 6.72
C LEU A 101 2.52 10.27 7.86
N ALA A 102 3.23 11.10 8.62
CA ALA A 102 4.17 10.67 9.66
C ALA A 102 3.60 9.60 10.61
N MET A 103 4.44 8.61 10.87
CA MET A 103 4.16 7.51 11.79
C MET A 103 4.10 7.97 13.24
N GLN A 104 3.34 7.24 14.04
CA GLN A 104 3.34 7.27 15.50
C GLN A 104 4.05 6.03 16.08
N PRO A 105 4.51 6.06 17.35
CA PRO A 105 5.25 4.95 17.96
C PRO A 105 4.55 3.58 17.94
N GLU A 106 3.22 3.57 17.91
CA GLU A 106 2.39 2.38 17.83
C GLU A 106 2.22 1.81 16.41
N ASP A 107 2.58 2.56 15.38
CA ASP A 107 2.43 2.15 13.98
C ASP A 107 3.51 1.13 13.60
N PHE A 108 3.15 0.17 12.74
CA PHE A 108 4.11 -0.82 12.24
C PHE A 108 4.81 -0.31 10.97
N LEU A 109 6.11 -0.60 10.80
CA LEU A 109 6.83 -0.41 9.54
C LEU A 109 7.45 -1.72 9.08
N LEU A 110 7.05 -2.21 7.91
CA LEU A 110 7.57 -3.43 7.30
C LEU A 110 8.33 -3.12 6.01
N VAL A 111 9.41 -3.87 5.78
CA VAL A 111 10.22 -3.76 4.56
C VAL A 111 9.93 -4.96 3.66
N LYS A 112 9.32 -4.71 2.50
CA LYS A 112 9.05 -5.75 1.50
C LYS A 112 10.17 -5.85 0.45
N PRO A 113 10.69 -7.05 0.15
CA PRO A 113 11.65 -7.27 -0.93
C PRO A 113 11.00 -7.40 -2.32
N ARG A 114 9.67 -7.52 -2.41
CA ARG A 114 8.92 -7.67 -3.67
C ARG A 114 7.67 -6.77 -3.67
N PHE A 115 6.83 -6.85 -4.70
CA PHE A 115 5.64 -6.00 -4.82
C PHE A 115 4.61 -6.24 -3.72
N SER A 116 4.26 -7.51 -3.46
CA SER A 116 3.31 -7.84 -2.40
C SER A 116 3.87 -7.54 -1.02
N ALA A 117 3.08 -6.86 -0.17
CA ALA A 117 3.41 -6.61 1.22
C ALA A 117 3.49 -7.90 2.06
N TYR A 118 2.91 -9.01 1.60
CA TYR A 118 3.03 -10.31 2.25
C TYR A 118 4.36 -11.02 1.95
N TYR A 119 4.96 -10.75 0.80
CA TYR A 119 6.08 -11.55 0.32
C TYR A 119 7.36 -11.18 1.08
N GLY A 120 7.91 -12.12 1.84
CA GLY A 120 9.16 -11.93 2.57
C GLY A 120 9.06 -10.95 3.75
N THR A 121 7.84 -10.74 4.28
CA THR A 121 7.59 -9.94 5.49
C THR A 121 6.91 -10.78 6.56
N ASN A 122 6.78 -10.24 7.77
CA ASN A 122 6.00 -10.80 8.86
C ASN A 122 4.55 -10.26 8.91
N LEU A 123 4.03 -9.70 7.81
CA LEU A 123 2.68 -9.13 7.76
C LEU A 123 1.61 -10.13 8.23
N ASP A 124 1.65 -11.37 7.75
CA ASP A 124 0.74 -12.44 8.17
C ASP A 124 0.73 -12.67 9.69
N GLN A 125 1.92 -12.68 10.30
CA GLN A 125 2.04 -12.90 11.75
C GLN A 125 1.48 -11.71 12.52
N ILE A 126 1.78 -10.49 12.09
CA ILE A 126 1.27 -9.26 12.71
C ILE A 126 -0.26 -9.22 12.63
N LEU A 127 -0.85 -9.43 11.46
CA LEU A 127 -2.31 -9.43 11.27
C LEU A 127 -3.00 -10.46 12.19
N ARG A 128 -2.43 -11.66 12.33
CA ARG A 128 -2.97 -12.69 13.25
C ARG A 128 -2.87 -12.27 14.72
N HIS A 129 -1.74 -11.69 15.15
CA HIS A 129 -1.60 -11.21 16.53
C HIS A 129 -2.54 -10.05 16.85
N LEU A 130 -2.84 -9.20 15.85
CA LEU A 130 -3.82 -8.11 15.99
C LEU A 130 -5.27 -8.60 15.91
N GLY A 131 -5.51 -9.87 15.58
CA GLY A 131 -6.87 -10.39 15.35
C GLY A 131 -7.53 -9.80 14.10
N THR A 132 -6.74 -9.35 13.13
CA THR A 132 -7.23 -8.73 11.90
C THR A 132 -7.82 -9.78 10.95
N GLU A 133 -9.04 -9.53 10.48
CA GLU A 133 -9.75 -10.30 9.45
C GLU A 133 -9.79 -9.56 8.11
N THR A 134 -9.79 -8.22 8.15
CA THR A 134 -9.87 -7.36 6.96
C THR A 134 -8.68 -6.40 6.86
N ILE A 135 -8.11 -6.26 5.68
CA ILE A 135 -7.14 -5.21 5.37
C ILE A 135 -7.75 -4.14 4.46
N LEU A 136 -7.47 -2.87 4.78
CA LEU A 136 -7.67 -1.74 3.89
C LEU A 136 -6.33 -1.46 3.23
N VAL A 137 -6.27 -1.39 1.90
CA VAL A 137 -5.01 -1.24 1.17
C VAL A 137 -5.03 0.02 0.33
N GLY A 138 -3.99 0.84 0.47
CA GLY A 138 -3.70 1.97 -0.41
C GLY A 138 -2.20 2.09 -0.66
N GLY A 139 -1.81 2.96 -1.59
CA GLY A 139 -0.41 3.33 -1.80
C GLY A 139 0.02 3.41 -3.25
N ILE A 140 1.32 3.32 -3.47
CA ILE A 140 1.95 3.46 -4.79
C ILE A 140 2.79 2.22 -5.12
N SER A 141 2.66 1.58 -6.29
CA SER A 141 1.73 1.87 -7.37
C SER A 141 0.54 0.91 -7.39
N THR A 142 -0.57 1.39 -7.96
CA THR A 142 -1.87 0.69 -8.01
C THR A 142 -1.74 -0.69 -8.65
N GLN A 143 -1.12 -0.77 -9.82
CA GLN A 143 -0.95 -1.98 -10.63
C GLN A 143 0.23 -2.87 -10.23
N ARG A 144 0.99 -2.49 -9.20
CA ARG A 144 2.14 -3.28 -8.71
C ARG A 144 1.95 -3.63 -7.24
N SER A 145 2.45 -2.78 -6.34
CA SER A 145 2.49 -3.13 -4.91
C SER A 145 1.08 -3.24 -4.31
N VAL A 146 0.14 -2.38 -4.70
CA VAL A 146 -1.25 -2.42 -4.22
C VAL A 146 -1.98 -3.64 -4.75
N GLU A 147 -2.04 -3.81 -6.07
CA GLU A 147 -2.70 -4.96 -6.71
C GLU A 147 -2.07 -6.30 -6.31
N GLY A 148 -0.74 -6.39 -6.27
CA GLY A 148 -0.04 -7.60 -5.84
C GLY A 148 -0.34 -7.97 -4.39
N THR A 149 -0.47 -6.97 -3.50
CA THR A 149 -0.89 -7.20 -2.11
C THR A 149 -2.35 -7.64 -2.03
N ALA A 150 -3.24 -7.03 -2.80
CA ALA A 150 -4.65 -7.41 -2.86
C ALA A 150 -4.86 -8.83 -3.40
N ARG A 151 -4.09 -9.21 -4.43
CA ARG A 151 -4.08 -10.57 -4.98
C ARG A 151 -3.59 -11.59 -3.96
N ASP A 152 -2.51 -11.29 -3.24
CA ASP A 152 -2.03 -12.18 -2.18
C ASP A 152 -3.01 -12.28 -1.02
N ALA A 153 -3.68 -11.19 -0.64
CA ALA A 153 -4.75 -11.24 0.35
C ALA A 153 -5.87 -12.20 -0.07
N LYS A 154 -6.31 -12.12 -1.34
CA LYS A 154 -7.29 -13.04 -1.92
C LYS A 154 -6.83 -14.49 -1.88
N ASN A 155 -5.58 -14.78 -2.25
CA ASN A 155 -5.02 -16.13 -2.23
C ASN A 155 -4.85 -16.70 -0.81
N ARG A 156 -4.90 -15.84 0.21
CA ARG A 156 -4.76 -16.19 1.64
C ARG A 156 -6.09 -16.20 2.39
N ASP A 157 -7.21 -16.01 1.67
CA ASP A 157 -8.54 -15.83 2.24
C ASP A 157 -8.64 -14.65 3.23
N THR A 158 -7.70 -13.68 3.17
CA THR A 158 -7.77 -12.44 3.93
C THR A 158 -8.76 -11.49 3.26
N GLN A 159 -9.74 -10.97 4.00
CA GLN A 159 -10.66 -9.98 3.45
C GLN A 159 -9.89 -8.70 3.11
N CYS A 160 -10.18 -8.11 1.97
CA CYS A 160 -9.43 -6.96 1.47
C CYS A 160 -10.37 -5.94 0.83
N VAL A 161 -10.14 -4.67 1.16
CA VAL A 161 -10.74 -3.51 0.52
C VAL A 161 -9.61 -2.63 0.00
N VAL A 162 -9.55 -2.39 -1.31
CA VAL A 162 -8.67 -1.35 -1.85
C VAL A 162 -9.38 -0.01 -1.78
N VAL A 163 -8.72 0.97 -1.15
CA VAL A 163 -9.19 2.35 -1.03
C VAL A 163 -8.71 3.13 -2.25
N SER A 164 -9.55 3.23 -3.28
CA SER A 164 -9.14 3.59 -4.64
C SER A 164 -8.52 4.98 -4.75
N ASP A 165 -9.05 5.95 -4.01
CA ASP A 165 -8.55 7.33 -3.94
C ASP A 165 -7.35 7.51 -2.97
N CYS A 166 -6.93 6.43 -2.31
CA CYS A 166 -5.63 6.30 -1.64
C CYS A 166 -4.60 5.58 -2.53
N CYS A 167 -4.87 5.39 -3.82
CA CYS A 167 -3.99 4.70 -4.76
C CYS A 167 -3.65 5.58 -5.97
N THR A 168 -2.48 5.36 -6.57
CA THR A 168 -2.17 5.89 -7.91
C THR A 168 -1.13 5.06 -8.64
N ALA A 169 -0.95 5.33 -9.92
CA ALA A 169 0.09 4.77 -10.77
C ALA A 169 0.69 5.91 -11.61
N GLY A 170 1.90 5.72 -12.12
CA GLY A 170 2.58 6.75 -12.93
C GLY A 170 1.87 7.12 -14.23
N GLU A 171 0.88 6.32 -14.65
CA GLU A 171 -0.02 6.64 -15.74
C GLU A 171 -1.47 6.49 -15.27
N VAL A 172 -2.29 7.51 -15.52
CA VAL A 172 -3.69 7.56 -15.10
C VAL A 172 -4.49 6.40 -15.71
N GLY A 173 -4.31 6.12 -17.01
CA GLY A 173 -5.00 5.01 -17.68
C GLY A 173 -4.69 3.65 -17.07
N VAL A 174 -3.45 3.44 -16.60
CA VAL A 174 -3.05 2.20 -15.90
C VAL A 174 -3.72 2.11 -14.52
N HIS A 175 -3.77 3.20 -13.77
CA HIS A 175 -4.50 3.25 -12.50
C HIS A 175 -5.99 2.93 -12.70
N GLU A 176 -6.65 3.64 -13.61
CA GLU A 176 -8.08 3.48 -13.89
C GLU A 176 -8.41 2.07 -14.36
N MET A 177 -7.64 1.52 -15.30
CA MET A 177 -7.84 0.15 -15.79
C MET A 177 -7.72 -0.86 -14.64
N THR A 178 -6.72 -0.69 -13.78
CA THR A 178 -6.49 -1.58 -12.63
C THR A 178 -7.65 -1.50 -11.62
N VAL A 179 -8.08 -0.29 -11.26
CA VAL A 179 -9.16 -0.04 -10.29
C VAL A 179 -10.51 -0.52 -10.82
N ASN A 180 -10.80 -0.29 -12.10
CA ASN A 180 -12.12 -0.55 -12.66
C ASN A 180 -12.30 -1.98 -13.18
N HIS A 181 -11.22 -2.67 -13.57
CA HIS A 181 -11.32 -3.95 -14.26
C HIS A 181 -10.54 -5.09 -13.62
N VAL A 182 -9.45 -4.81 -12.89
CA VAL A 182 -8.61 -5.87 -12.29
C VAL A 182 -9.00 -6.10 -10.84
N LEU A 183 -8.91 -5.07 -10.00
CA LEU A 183 -9.16 -5.18 -8.57
C LEU A 183 -10.56 -5.72 -8.22
N PRO A 184 -11.65 -5.37 -8.91
CA PRO A 184 -12.99 -5.90 -8.60
C PRO A 184 -13.13 -7.40 -8.84
N LEU A 185 -12.24 -8.02 -9.63
CA LEU A 185 -12.19 -9.49 -9.79
C LEU A 185 -11.53 -10.18 -8.59
N LEU A 186 -10.75 -9.45 -7.81
CA LEU A 186 -9.96 -9.98 -6.70
C LEU A 186 -10.63 -9.68 -5.35
N VAL A 187 -11.01 -8.42 -5.13
CA VAL A 187 -11.33 -7.85 -3.82
C VAL A 187 -12.39 -6.74 -3.94
N ARG A 188 -12.86 -6.21 -2.81
CA ARG A 188 -13.75 -5.04 -2.84
C ARG A 188 -12.93 -3.77 -3.12
N VAL A 189 -13.50 -2.84 -3.86
CA VAL A 189 -12.94 -1.50 -4.13
C VAL A 189 -13.93 -0.46 -3.61
N ARG A 190 -13.43 0.50 -2.82
CA ARG A 190 -14.22 1.61 -2.25
C ARG A 190 -13.39 2.89 -2.27
N ASN A 191 -14.03 4.05 -2.29
CA ASN A 191 -13.34 5.30 -2.01
C ASN A 191 -13.19 5.54 -0.50
N THR A 192 -12.51 6.62 -0.12
CA THR A 192 -12.24 6.97 1.28
C THR A 192 -13.52 7.17 2.08
N ASP A 193 -14.49 7.92 1.55
CA ASP A 193 -15.72 8.25 2.26
C ASP A 193 -16.61 7.01 2.47
N GLU A 194 -16.71 6.15 1.46
CA GLU A 194 -17.39 4.85 1.55
C GLU A 194 -16.72 3.94 2.58
N THR A 195 -15.39 3.91 2.61
CA THR A 195 -14.62 3.07 3.53
C THR A 195 -14.78 3.55 4.97
N ILE A 196 -14.68 4.86 5.21
CA ILE A 196 -14.91 5.48 6.52
C ILE A 196 -16.33 5.20 7.02
N SER A 197 -17.33 5.31 6.14
CA SER A 197 -18.73 5.04 6.47
C SER A 197 -18.97 3.58 6.84
N ALA A 198 -18.21 2.64 6.26
CA ALA A 198 -18.29 1.22 6.55
C ALA A 198 -17.50 0.80 7.81
N LEU A 199 -16.49 1.56 8.21
CA LEU A 199 -15.57 1.28 9.31
C LEU A 199 -16.09 1.89 10.62
N SER A 200 -17.02 1.18 11.26
CA SER A 200 -17.80 1.63 12.43
C SER A 200 -18.15 0.51 13.40
#